data_AF-A0A6P1EJV1-F1
#
_entry.id   AF-A0A6P1EJV1-F1
#
_cell.length_a   1.000
_cell.length_b   1.000
_cell.length_c   1.000
_cell.angle_alpha   90.00
_cell.angle_beta   90.00
_cell.angle_gamma   90.00
#
_symmetry.space_group_name_H-M   'P 1'
#
loop_
_entity.id
_entity.type
_entity.pdbx_description
1 polymer ?
#
loop_
_entity_poly.entity_id
_entity_poly.type
_entity_poly.pdbx_seq_one_letter_code
_entity_poly.pdbx_strand_id
1 'polypeptide(L)'
;MHRFLIPLIALFAASPTFAQTPEPAAMIELHARCIDDAQCRFLGDDVRVELELRNSGRNNVSLPVAFLRKRGPAVRLVDRHSGKEKQLRRNPVDGLMLKDLETLAPGQSVRFTWPITPKEITDFALRPIDLDAVFGLNITPERKGADATIIRAKLHIVDGRVGEGAR
;
A
#
# COMPACT_ATOMS: atom_id res chain seq x y z
N MET A 1 -68.16 30.50 -32.40
CA MET A 1 -67.29 30.07 -31.29
C MET A 1 -66.68 28.72 -31.63
N HIS A 2 -65.45 28.68 -32.14
CA HIS A 2 -64.75 27.42 -32.45
C HIS A 2 -63.50 27.33 -31.58
N ARG A 3 -63.48 26.30 -30.72
CA ARG A 3 -62.43 26.01 -29.75
C ARG A 3 -61.35 25.18 -30.45
N PHE A 4 -60.13 25.70 -30.49
CA PHE A 4 -58.93 24.97 -30.92
C PHE A 4 -58.51 23.99 -29.81
N LEU A 5 -58.36 22.71 -30.18
CA LEU A 5 -57.73 21.66 -29.38
C LEU A 5 -56.23 21.64 -29.69
N ILE A 6 -55.38 21.79 -28.67
CA ILE A 6 -53.92 21.67 -28.77
C ILE A 6 -53.53 20.24 -28.32
N PRO A 7 -52.78 19.45 -29.09
CA PRO A 7 -52.26 18.18 -28.61
C PRO A 7 -50.94 18.39 -27.86
N LEU A 8 -50.85 17.83 -26.65
CA LEU A 8 -49.64 17.79 -25.83
C LEU A 8 -48.79 16.59 -26.25
N ILE A 9 -47.64 16.82 -26.88
CA ILE A 9 -46.68 15.76 -27.20
C ILE A 9 -45.81 15.51 -25.96
N ALA A 10 -45.94 14.33 -25.35
CA ALA A 10 -45.07 13.89 -24.26
C ALA A 10 -43.77 13.29 -24.82
N LEU A 11 -42.65 14.00 -24.62
CA LEU A 11 -41.30 13.50 -24.88
C LEU A 11 -40.85 12.59 -23.74
N PHE A 12 -40.78 11.28 -23.99
CA PHE A 12 -40.12 10.33 -23.09
C PHE A 12 -38.60 10.52 -23.18
N ALA A 13 -37.99 11.11 -22.15
CA ALA A 13 -36.54 11.11 -21.98
C ALA A 13 -36.11 9.73 -21.43
N ALA A 14 -35.50 8.90 -22.27
CA ALA A 14 -34.82 7.68 -21.81
C ALA A 14 -33.46 8.08 -21.21
N SER A 15 -33.32 7.98 -19.89
CA SER A 15 -32.03 8.15 -19.23
C SER A 15 -31.19 6.88 -19.36
N PRO A 16 -29.90 6.95 -19.78
CA PRO A 16 -29.03 5.79 -19.79
C PRO A 16 -28.75 5.38 -18.33
N THR A 17 -29.11 4.16 -17.98
CA THR A 17 -28.68 3.56 -16.72
C THR A 17 -27.19 3.27 -16.84
N PHE A 18 -26.36 4.13 -16.24
CA PHE A 18 -24.97 3.77 -15.98
C PHE A 18 -25.00 2.57 -15.02
N ALA A 19 -24.80 1.37 -15.58
CA ALA A 19 -24.41 0.21 -14.79
C ALA A 19 -23.03 0.50 -14.21
N GLN A 20 -23.00 1.14 -13.04
CA GLN A 20 -21.83 1.16 -12.19
C GLN A 20 -21.66 -0.26 -11.66
N THR A 21 -20.91 -1.08 -12.39
CA THR A 21 -20.30 -2.27 -11.79
C THR A 21 -19.53 -1.77 -10.58
N PRO A 22 -19.84 -2.18 -9.35
CA PRO A 22 -18.98 -1.86 -8.23
C PRO A 22 -17.67 -2.60 -8.51
N GLU A 23 -16.66 -1.88 -8.97
CA GLU A 23 -15.28 -2.29 -8.79
C GLU A 23 -15.16 -2.63 -7.30
N PRO A 24 -14.78 -3.86 -6.91
CA PRO A 24 -14.55 -4.16 -5.51
C PRO A 24 -13.30 -3.39 -5.10
N ALA A 25 -13.49 -2.12 -4.76
CA ALA A 25 -12.49 -1.25 -4.19
C ALA A 25 -11.84 -2.03 -3.06
N ALA A 26 -10.54 -2.30 -3.18
CA ALA A 26 -9.82 -3.18 -2.29
C ALA A 26 -10.07 -2.73 -0.84
N MET A 27 -10.85 -3.52 -0.10
CA MET A 27 -11.29 -3.22 1.27
C MET A 27 -10.12 -3.14 2.27
N ILE A 28 -8.92 -3.53 1.83
CA ILE A 28 -7.72 -3.59 2.64
C ILE A 28 -6.73 -2.54 2.16
N GLU A 29 -6.27 -1.73 3.08
CA GLU A 29 -5.25 -0.71 2.87
C GLU A 29 -3.95 -1.11 3.58
N LEU A 30 -2.82 -0.72 2.99
CA LEU A 30 -1.51 -0.80 3.62
C LEU A 30 -1.04 0.62 3.91
N HIS A 31 -0.77 0.90 5.17
CA HIS A 31 -0.21 2.16 5.62
C HIS A 31 1.20 1.89 6.14
N ALA A 32 2.10 2.84 5.97
CA ALA A 32 3.48 2.74 6.45
C ALA A 32 3.83 4.02 7.20
N ARG A 33 4.57 3.88 8.30
CA ARG A 33 5.16 5.01 9.03
C ARG A 33 6.50 4.61 9.62
N CYS A 34 7.44 5.55 9.70
CA CYS A 34 8.64 5.33 10.48
C CYS A 34 8.31 5.38 11.98
N ILE A 35 8.95 4.50 12.75
CA ILE A 35 8.70 4.36 14.19
C ILE A 35 9.47 5.40 14.99
N ASP A 36 10.75 5.57 14.66
CA ASP A 36 11.70 6.35 15.46
C ASP A 36 11.73 7.84 15.08
N ASP A 37 11.47 8.14 13.82
CA ASP A 37 11.48 9.50 13.28
C ASP A 37 10.36 9.67 12.27
N ALA A 38 9.37 10.53 12.55
CA ALA A 38 8.23 10.78 11.68
C ALA A 38 8.63 11.34 10.30
N GLN A 39 9.81 11.96 10.18
CA GLN A 39 10.35 12.43 8.90
C GLN A 39 11.16 11.35 8.17
N CYS A 40 11.29 10.15 8.75
CA CYS A 40 12.06 9.04 8.19
C CYS A 40 13.52 9.44 7.83
N ARG A 41 14.17 10.20 8.72
CA ARG A 41 15.57 10.58 8.52
C ARG A 41 16.49 9.39 8.73
N PHE A 42 17.36 9.15 7.76
CA PHE A 42 18.42 8.15 7.84
C PHE A 42 19.66 8.73 8.51
N LEU A 43 19.97 8.24 9.71
CA LEU A 43 21.12 8.69 10.50
C LEU A 43 22.31 7.72 10.45
N GLY A 44 22.15 6.56 9.81
CA GLY A 44 23.17 5.51 9.76
C GLY A 44 22.74 4.18 10.37
N ASP A 45 21.60 4.15 11.05
CA ASP A 45 20.99 2.97 11.67
C ASP A 45 19.77 2.48 10.88
N ASP A 46 19.18 1.35 11.31
CA ASP A 46 17.97 0.79 10.72
C ASP A 46 16.84 1.84 10.64
N VAL A 47 16.26 2.00 9.46
CA VAL A 47 14.98 2.70 9.33
C VAL A 47 13.88 1.71 9.69
N ARG A 48 13.41 1.76 10.93
CA ARG A 48 12.33 0.88 11.41
C ARG A 48 10.98 1.43 11.01
N VAL A 49 10.24 0.63 10.25
CA VAL A 49 8.92 0.99 9.72
C VAL A 49 7.85 0.14 10.37
N GLU A 50 6.76 0.77 10.79
CA GLU A 50 5.52 0.06 11.12
C GLU A 50 4.65 0.02 9.86
N LEU A 51 4.22 -1.18 9.52
CA LEU A 51 3.23 -1.44 8.49
C LEU A 51 1.90 -1.77 9.15
N GLU A 52 0.87 -1.03 8.79
CA GLU A 52 -0.51 -1.26 9.23
C GLU A 52 -1.33 -1.76 8.06
N LEU A 53 -1.87 -2.97 8.23
CA LEU A 53 -2.83 -3.57 7.32
C LEU A 53 -4.23 -3.35 7.91
N ARG A 54 -5.03 -2.51 7.26
CA ARG A 54 -6.33 -2.05 7.79
C ARG A 54 -7.47 -2.49 6.89
N ASN A 55 -8.53 -3.02 7.47
CA ASN A 55 -9.79 -3.18 6.77
C ASN A 55 -10.56 -1.85 6.80
N SER A 56 -10.50 -1.07 5.72
CA SER A 56 -11.28 0.17 5.53
C SER A 56 -12.64 -0.09 4.86
N GLY A 57 -12.91 -1.34 4.48
CA GLY A 57 -14.18 -1.78 3.91
C GLY A 57 -15.30 -1.90 4.95
N ARG A 58 -16.46 -2.36 4.46
CA ARG A 58 -17.68 -2.56 5.28
C ARG A 58 -17.94 -4.02 5.62
N ASN A 59 -17.16 -4.95 5.07
CA ASN A 59 -17.32 -6.38 5.28
C ASN A 59 -16.10 -6.95 6.01
N ASN A 60 -16.28 -8.08 6.68
CA ASN A 60 -15.18 -8.86 7.22
C ASN A 60 -14.28 -9.37 6.09
N VAL A 61 -12.97 -9.39 6.31
CA VAL A 61 -11.98 -9.93 5.36
C VAL A 61 -11.09 -10.93 6.10
N SER A 62 -10.94 -12.13 5.55
CA SER A 62 -10.05 -13.16 6.10
C SER A 62 -8.71 -13.15 5.36
N LEU A 63 -7.62 -13.01 6.09
CA LEU A 63 -6.26 -12.91 5.55
C LEU A 63 -5.29 -13.84 6.30
N PRO A 64 -4.27 -14.40 5.64
CA PRO A 64 -3.24 -15.20 6.31
C PRO A 64 -2.21 -14.28 7.00
N VAL A 65 -2.64 -13.56 8.05
CA VAL A 65 -1.85 -12.50 8.71
C VAL A 65 -0.49 -12.99 9.19
N ALA A 66 -0.43 -14.19 9.78
CA ALA A 66 0.83 -14.79 10.25
C ALA A 66 1.82 -15.03 9.10
N PHE A 67 1.33 -15.52 7.95
CA PHE A 67 2.15 -15.68 6.74
C PHE A 67 2.66 -14.32 6.25
N LEU A 68 1.78 -13.31 6.13
CA LEU A 68 2.13 -11.97 5.64
C LEU A 68 3.19 -11.32 6.53
N ARG A 69 3.02 -11.40 7.84
CA ARG A 69 3.97 -10.87 8.83
C ARG A 69 5.34 -11.52 8.72
N LYS A 70 5.39 -12.86 8.58
CA LYS A 70 6.66 -13.60 8.50
C LYS A 70 7.37 -13.42 7.16
N ARG A 71 6.59 -13.39 6.07
CA ARG A 71 7.09 -13.22 4.69
C ARG A 71 7.63 -11.81 4.46
N GLY A 72 6.96 -10.84 5.08
CA GLY A 72 7.25 -9.43 4.93
C GLY A 72 6.79 -8.86 3.58
N PRO A 73 6.83 -7.53 3.47
CA PRO A 73 6.56 -6.82 2.22
C PRO A 73 7.62 -7.14 1.16
N ALA A 74 7.22 -7.07 -0.11
CA ALA A 74 8.17 -6.73 -1.16
C ALA A 74 8.56 -5.26 -1.00
N VAL A 75 9.84 -4.98 -0.77
CA VAL A 75 10.33 -3.60 -0.64
C VAL A 75 11.14 -3.24 -1.87
N ARG A 76 10.81 -2.11 -2.48
CA ARG A 76 11.56 -1.53 -3.60
C ARG A 76 12.03 -0.14 -3.18
N LEU A 77 13.34 0.05 -3.18
CA LEU A 77 13.96 1.34 -2.97
C LEU A 77 14.10 2.03 -4.33
N VAL A 78 13.72 3.30 -4.41
CA VAL A 78 13.88 4.14 -5.59
C VAL A 78 14.72 5.35 -5.19
N ASP A 79 15.89 5.49 -5.79
CA ASP A 79 16.76 6.65 -5.60
C ASP A 79 16.19 7.82 -6.40
N ARG A 80 15.81 8.90 -5.72
CA ARG A 80 15.13 10.04 -6.36
C ARG A 80 16.07 10.94 -7.15
N HIS A 81 17.38 10.85 -6.94
CA HIS A 81 18.37 11.57 -7.73
C HIS A 81 18.58 10.92 -9.09
N SER A 82 18.72 9.59 -9.10
CA SER A 82 19.09 8.84 -10.30
C SER A 82 17.92 8.13 -10.98
N GLY A 83 16.78 7.97 -10.29
CA GLY A 83 15.65 7.15 -10.72
C GLY A 83 15.92 5.65 -10.70
N LYS A 84 17.10 5.21 -10.24
CA LYS A 84 17.43 3.78 -10.14
C LYS A 84 16.57 3.12 -9.08
N GLU A 85 16.37 1.81 -9.24
CA GLU A 85 15.56 1.01 -8.33
C GLU A 85 16.32 -0.22 -7.83
N LYS A 86 16.07 -0.61 -6.57
CA LYS A 86 16.59 -1.83 -5.95
C LYS A 86 15.49 -2.57 -5.23
N GLN A 87 15.24 -3.79 -5.68
CA GLN A 87 14.34 -4.71 -4.99
C GLN A 87 15.08 -5.38 -3.83
N LEU A 88 14.56 -5.24 -2.61
CA LEU A 88 15.09 -5.93 -1.44
C LEU A 88 14.62 -7.39 -1.41
N ARG A 89 15.42 -8.24 -0.76
CA ARG A 89 15.11 -9.65 -0.58
C ARG A 89 13.95 -9.82 0.39
N ARG A 90 13.14 -10.86 0.17
CA ARG A 90 12.03 -11.23 1.05
C ARG A 90 12.35 -12.53 1.78
N ASN A 91 11.78 -12.72 2.97
CA ASN A 91 12.04 -13.89 3.80
C ASN A 91 11.41 -15.16 3.21
N PRO A 92 12.11 -16.31 3.13
CA PRO A 92 11.46 -17.57 2.81
C PRO A 92 10.45 -17.93 3.91
N VAL A 93 9.27 -18.43 3.52
CA VAL A 93 8.20 -18.82 4.45
C VAL A 93 7.54 -20.10 3.97
N ASP A 94 7.11 -20.91 4.93
CA ASP A 94 6.33 -22.12 4.69
C ASP A 94 4.94 -21.79 4.12
N GLY A 95 4.60 -22.41 2.99
CA GLY A 95 3.30 -22.25 2.34
C GLY A 95 2.13 -22.80 3.16
N LEU A 96 2.36 -23.68 4.15
CA LEU A 96 1.29 -24.19 5.01
C LEU A 96 0.60 -23.09 5.82
N MET A 97 1.31 -22.00 6.14
CA MET A 97 0.78 -20.85 6.89
C MET A 97 -0.31 -20.08 6.14
N LEU A 98 -0.53 -20.36 4.84
CA LEU A 98 -1.61 -19.76 4.07
C LEU A 98 -3.00 -20.22 4.53
N LYS A 99 -3.08 -21.35 5.24
CA LYS A 99 -4.33 -21.90 5.75
C LYS A 99 -4.78 -21.24 7.07
N ASP A 100 -3.86 -20.57 7.76
CA ASP A 100 -4.12 -19.95 9.05
C ASP A 100 -4.69 -18.54 8.84
N LEU A 101 -6.00 -18.48 8.61
CA LEU A 101 -6.71 -17.25 8.33
C LEU A 101 -7.15 -16.54 9.61
N GLU A 102 -6.89 -15.24 9.66
CA GLU A 102 -7.39 -14.32 10.67
C GLU A 102 -8.41 -13.38 10.03
N THR A 103 -9.55 -13.18 10.68
CA THR A 103 -10.61 -12.28 10.19
C THR A 103 -10.40 -10.88 10.75
N LEU A 104 -10.26 -9.90 9.85
CA LEU A 104 -10.30 -8.48 10.16
C LEU A 104 -11.72 -7.96 9.92
N ALA A 105 -12.38 -7.51 10.98
CA ALA A 105 -13.65 -6.79 10.88
C ALA A 105 -13.45 -5.36 10.33
N PRO A 106 -14.51 -4.70 9.84
CA PRO A 106 -14.45 -3.30 9.43
C PRO A 106 -13.79 -2.40 10.48
N GLY A 107 -12.82 -1.61 10.06
CA GLY A 107 -12.05 -0.70 10.91
C GLY A 107 -10.93 -1.36 11.73
N GLN A 108 -10.83 -2.69 11.76
CA GLN A 108 -9.72 -3.38 12.43
C GLN A 108 -8.44 -3.32 11.59
N SER A 109 -7.33 -3.33 12.33
CA SER A 109 -5.99 -3.32 11.74
C SER A 109 -5.08 -4.32 12.43
N VAL A 110 -4.14 -4.86 11.67
CA VAL A 110 -2.98 -5.58 12.20
C VAL A 110 -1.71 -4.81 11.86
N ARG A 111 -0.77 -4.76 12.79
CA ARG A 111 0.49 -4.03 12.65
C ARG A 111 1.69 -4.94 12.77
N PHE A 112 2.75 -4.64 12.04
CA PHE A 112 4.03 -5.31 12.17
C PHE A 112 5.18 -4.40 11.76
N THR A 113 6.35 -4.65 12.36
CA THR A 113 7.56 -3.88 12.11
C THR A 113 8.38 -4.51 10.99
N TRP A 114 8.97 -3.67 10.15
CA TRP A 114 9.91 -4.05 9.11
C TRP A 114 11.14 -3.12 9.12
N PRO A 115 12.36 -3.65 9.29
CA PRO A 115 13.57 -2.84 9.19
C PRO A 115 14.00 -2.69 7.71
N ILE A 116 14.50 -1.50 7.36
CA ILE A 116 15.38 -1.32 6.20
C ILE A 116 16.78 -1.04 6.77
N THR A 117 17.72 -1.93 6.47
CA THR A 117 19.04 -1.89 7.08
C THR A 117 19.92 -0.78 6.50
N PRO A 118 20.91 -0.25 7.25
CA PRO A 118 21.87 0.72 6.74
C PRO A 118 22.53 0.26 5.46
N LYS A 119 22.96 -1.01 5.41
CA LYS A 119 23.63 -1.59 4.25
C LYS A 119 22.74 -1.56 3.00
N GLU A 120 21.44 -1.82 3.13
CA GLU A 120 20.53 -1.78 1.98
C GLU A 120 20.41 -0.39 1.37
N ILE A 121 20.43 0.64 2.21
CA ILE A 121 20.40 2.06 1.84
C ILE A 121 21.77 2.50 1.31
N THR A 122 22.85 2.33 2.07
CA THR A 122 24.18 2.88 1.75
C THR A 122 24.82 2.23 0.53
N ASP A 123 24.55 0.95 0.27
CA ASP A 123 25.08 0.25 -0.92
C ASP A 123 24.36 0.69 -2.21
N PHE A 124 23.29 1.47 -2.11
CA PHE A 124 22.40 1.76 -3.23
C PHE A 124 22.22 3.24 -3.51
N ALA A 125 21.94 4.02 -2.47
CA ALA A 125 21.55 5.41 -2.56
C ALA A 125 22.76 6.32 -2.79
N LEU A 126 22.60 7.32 -3.64
CA LEU A 126 23.52 8.45 -3.71
C LEU A 126 23.41 9.31 -2.44
N ARG A 127 24.44 10.13 -2.18
CA ARG A 127 24.44 11.13 -1.11
C ARG A 127 24.17 12.53 -1.68
N PRO A 128 23.40 13.39 -0.97
CA PRO A 128 22.64 13.09 0.26
C PRO A 128 21.57 12.02 0.00
N ILE A 129 21.20 11.24 1.02
CA ILE A 129 20.16 10.22 0.89
C ILE A 129 18.82 10.88 0.52
N ASP A 130 18.23 10.44 -0.58
CA ASP A 130 16.87 10.77 -0.98
C ASP A 130 16.21 9.56 -1.68
N LEU A 131 15.41 8.81 -0.93
CA LEU A 131 14.80 7.56 -1.38
C LEU A 131 13.28 7.56 -1.21
N ASP A 132 12.60 6.91 -2.14
CA ASP A 132 11.27 6.35 -1.89
C ASP A 132 11.41 4.85 -1.56
N ALA A 133 10.89 4.43 -0.40
CA ALA A 133 10.72 3.04 -0.05
C ALA A 133 9.26 2.63 -0.32
N VAL A 134 9.06 1.78 -1.33
CA VAL A 134 7.75 1.26 -1.73
C VAL A 134 7.57 -0.14 -1.16
N PHE A 135 6.59 -0.29 -0.27
CA PHE A 135 6.20 -1.56 0.35
C PHE A 135 5.01 -2.14 -0.41
N GLY A 136 5.08 -3.42 -0.76
CA GLY A 136 3.99 -4.15 -1.39
C GLY A 136 3.67 -5.45 -0.66
N LEU A 137 2.38 -5.67 -0.37
CA LEU A 137 1.90 -6.93 0.20
C LEU A 137 0.92 -7.58 -0.78
N ASN A 138 1.17 -8.84 -1.12
CA ASN A 138 0.18 -9.65 -1.83
C ASN A 138 -0.80 -10.22 -0.80
N ILE A 139 -2.02 -9.69 -0.76
CA ILE A 139 -3.07 -10.13 0.18
C ILE A 139 -3.87 -11.34 -0.32
N THR A 140 -3.62 -11.78 -1.57
CA THR A 140 -4.10 -13.06 -2.12
C THR A 140 -2.90 -13.92 -2.57
N PRO A 141 -2.03 -14.35 -1.63
CA PRO A 141 -0.77 -15.04 -1.93
C PRO A 141 -0.91 -16.37 -2.69
N GLU A 142 -2.07 -17.00 -2.65
CA GLU A 142 -2.43 -18.18 -3.43
C GLU A 142 -2.70 -17.89 -4.91
N ARG A 143 -2.98 -16.62 -5.26
CA ARG A 143 -3.21 -16.17 -6.63
C ARG A 143 -1.92 -15.68 -7.27
N LYS A 144 -1.86 -15.74 -8.61
CA LYS A 144 -0.68 -15.38 -9.40
C LYS A 144 -1.05 -14.35 -10.47
N GLY A 145 -0.03 -13.63 -10.96
CA GLY A 145 -0.18 -12.72 -12.09
C GLY A 145 -1.21 -11.62 -11.81
N ALA A 146 -2.08 -11.37 -12.79
CA ALA A 146 -3.11 -10.34 -12.71
C ALA A 146 -4.16 -10.58 -11.61
N ASP A 147 -4.29 -11.83 -11.13
CA ASP A 147 -5.28 -12.18 -10.11
C ASP A 147 -4.77 -11.94 -8.67
N ALA A 148 -3.47 -11.66 -8.52
CA ALA A 148 -2.87 -11.33 -7.23
C ALA A 148 -3.19 -9.88 -6.87
N THR A 149 -3.74 -9.67 -5.67
CA THR A 149 -4.06 -8.34 -5.17
C THR A 149 -2.87 -7.83 -4.38
N ILE A 150 -2.14 -6.87 -4.95
CA ILE A 150 -0.99 -6.23 -4.32
C ILE A 150 -1.36 -4.82 -3.88
N ILE A 151 -1.48 -4.63 -2.57
CA ILE A 151 -1.64 -3.33 -1.94
C ILE A 151 -0.27 -2.73 -1.62
N ARG A 152 -0.17 -1.40 -1.62
CA ARG A 152 1.11 -0.71 -1.49
C ARG A 152 1.04 0.47 -0.55
N ALA A 153 2.17 0.74 0.11
CA ALA A 153 2.44 1.96 0.84
C ALA A 153 3.80 2.51 0.41
N LYS A 154 4.00 3.83 0.53
CA LYS A 154 5.27 4.49 0.24
C LYS A 154 5.71 5.31 1.43
N LEU A 155 7.00 5.23 1.76
CA LEU A 155 7.68 6.17 2.64
C LEU A 155 8.78 6.89 1.89
N HIS A 156 9.05 8.11 2.32
CA HIS A 156 10.14 8.92 1.82
C HIS A 156 11.23 8.95 2.88
N ILE A 157 12.43 8.47 2.56
CA ILE A 157 13.58 8.41 3.47
C ILE A 157 14.57 9.47 3.01
N VAL A 158 14.96 10.34 3.93
CA VAL A 158 15.83 11.49 3.63
C VAL A 158 17.09 11.45 4.48
N ASP A 159 18.17 12.08 4.01
CA ASP A 159 19.40 12.18 4.77
C ASP A 159 19.18 12.95 6.07
N GLY A 160 19.43 12.31 7.22
CA GLY A 160 19.33 12.97 8.51
C GLY A 160 20.56 13.82 8.86
N ARG A 161 21.67 13.68 8.12
CA ARG A 161 22.95 14.34 8.44
C ARG A 161 23.10 15.71 7.78
N VAL A 162 22.18 16.11 6.91
CA VAL A 162 22.18 17.45 6.30
C VAL A 162 21.62 18.45 7.32
N GLY A 163 22.50 18.88 8.25
CA GLY A 163 22.16 19.83 9.32
C GLY A 163 23.16 19.91 10.46
N GLU A 164 24.04 18.92 10.64
CA GLU A 164 25.05 18.92 11.73
C GLU A 164 26.37 19.61 11.37
N GLY A 165 26.52 20.15 10.15
CA GLY A 165 27.72 20.84 9.68
C GLY A 165 27.70 22.37 9.82
N ALA A 166 26.74 22.94 10.55
CA ALA A 166 26.62 24.38 10.77
C ALA A 166 26.58 24.72 12.27
N ARG A 167 27.59 24.26 13.02
CA ARG A 167 27.97 24.81 14.32
C ARG A 167 29.47 24.74 14.51
#